data_AF-A0A2J8Q081-F1
#
_entry.id   AF-A0A2J8Q081-F1
#
_cell.length_a   1.000
_cell.length_b   1.000
_cell.length_c   1.000
_cell.angle_alpha   90.00
_cell.angle_beta   90.00
_cell.angle_gamma   90.00
#
_symmetry.space_group_name_H-M   'P 1'
#
loop_
_entity.id
_entity.type
_entity.pdbx_description
1 polymer ?
#
loop_
_entity_poly.entity_id
_entity_poly.type
_entity_poly.pdbx_seq_one_letter_code
_entity_poly.pdbx_strand_id
1 'polypeptide(L)'
;MEKGLSSTIRVVGHVPGEFPVSVWVTAADCWMCQPVARGFVVLPITEFLVGDLVVTQNTSLPWPSSYLTKTVLKVSFLLHDPSNFLKTALFLYSWDFGDGTQMVTEDSVVYYNYSIIGTFTVKLKVVAEWEEVEPDATRAVKQKTGDFSASLKLQETLRGIQVLGPTLIQTFQKMTMTLNFLGSPPLTVCWRLKPECLPLEEGECHPVSVASTAYNLTHTFRDPGDYCFSIRAENIISKTHQYHKIQVWPSRIQPAVFAFPCATLITVMLAFIMYMTLRNATQQKDMVENPEPPSGVRCCCQMCCGPFLLETPSEYLEIVRENHGLLPPLYKSVKTYTV
;
A
#
# COMPACT_ATOMS: atom_id res chain seq x y z
N MET A 1 -29.71 -28.61 46.00
CA MET A 1 -29.78 -28.75 44.54
C MET A 1 -30.96 -27.90 44.06
N GLU A 2 -30.72 -26.60 43.84
CA GLU A 2 -31.78 -25.69 43.38
C GLU A 2 -32.19 -26.10 41.96
N LYS A 3 -33.43 -26.57 41.81
CA LYS A 3 -34.03 -26.72 40.49
C LYS A 3 -34.26 -25.31 39.95
N GLY A 4 -33.51 -24.91 38.92
CA GLY A 4 -33.79 -23.70 38.17
C GLY A 4 -35.22 -23.77 37.64
N LEU A 5 -36.12 -22.95 38.19
CA LEU A 5 -37.48 -22.80 37.69
C LEU A 5 -37.41 -21.95 36.42
N SER A 6 -37.84 -22.49 35.28
CA SER A 6 -38.00 -21.74 34.04
C SER A 6 -39.48 -21.42 33.84
N SER A 7 -39.78 -20.17 33.47
CA SER A 7 -41.12 -19.72 33.09
C SER A 7 -41.04 -19.19 31.66
N THR A 8 -41.99 -19.59 30.82
CA THR A 8 -42.05 -19.20 29.40
C THR A 8 -43.32 -18.40 29.16
N ILE A 9 -43.21 -17.22 28.55
CA ILE A 9 -44.33 -16.39 28.12
C ILE A 9 -44.36 -16.42 26.59
N ARG A 10 -45.50 -16.78 26.00
CA ARG A 10 -45.72 -16.72 24.55
C ARG A 10 -46.53 -15.48 24.23
N VAL A 11 -45.94 -14.57 23.44
CA VAL A 11 -46.61 -13.37 22.92
C VAL A 11 -46.89 -13.61 21.44
N VAL A 12 -48.12 -13.36 21.00
CA VAL A 12 -48.52 -13.44 19.59
C VAL A 12 -49.00 -12.05 19.17
N GLY A 13 -48.35 -11.47 18.16
CA GLY A 13 -48.75 -10.21 17.55
C GLY A 13 -49.14 -10.43 16.10
N HIS A 14 -50.29 -9.91 15.69
CA HIS A 14 -50.81 -10.03 14.33
C HIS A 14 -50.45 -8.83 13.43
N VAL A 15 -49.73 -7.85 13.98
CA VAL A 15 -49.38 -6.59 13.31
C VAL A 15 -47.88 -6.35 13.52
N PRO A 16 -47.14 -5.89 12.51
CA PRO A 16 -45.76 -5.48 12.69
C PRO A 16 -45.64 -4.32 13.69
N GLY A 17 -44.57 -4.31 14.48
CA GLY A 17 -44.33 -3.30 15.50
C GLY A 17 -43.31 -3.74 16.56
N GLU A 18 -42.99 -2.81 17.44
CA GLU A 18 -42.12 -3.04 18.60
C GLU A 18 -42.99 -3.35 19.82
N PHE A 19 -42.87 -4.56 20.36
CA PHE A 19 -43.69 -5.01 21.48
C PHE A 19 -42.85 -5.08 22.76
N PRO A 20 -42.92 -4.07 23.65
CA PRO A 20 -42.21 -4.10 24.91
C PRO A 20 -42.82 -5.14 25.85
N VAL A 21 -41.99 -6.08 26.32
CA VAL A 21 -42.33 -7.09 27.30
C VAL A 21 -41.55 -6.83 28.58
N SER A 22 -42.25 -6.47 29.63
CA SER A 22 -41.71 -6.32 30.98
C SER A 22 -42.09 -7.51 31.84
N VAL A 23 -41.10 -8.10 32.51
CA VAL A 23 -41.28 -9.20 33.46
C VAL A 23 -40.79 -8.75 34.81
N TRP A 24 -41.48 -9.09 35.89
CA TRP A 24 -41.02 -8.80 37.24
C TRP A 24 -41.33 -9.95 38.19
N VAL A 25 -40.51 -10.10 39.22
CA VAL A 25 -40.61 -11.18 40.21
C VAL A 25 -40.96 -10.58 41.56
N THR A 26 -41.99 -11.11 42.22
CA THR A 26 -42.40 -10.72 43.57
C THR A 26 -42.28 -11.88 44.54
N ALA A 27 -42.22 -11.60 45.84
CA ALA A 27 -42.32 -12.65 46.85
C ALA A 27 -43.70 -13.32 46.78
N ALA A 28 -43.74 -14.65 46.95
CA ALA A 28 -44.94 -15.46 46.76
C ALA A 28 -46.12 -15.01 47.66
N ASP A 29 -45.82 -14.57 48.88
CA ASP A 29 -46.83 -14.28 49.92
C ASP A 29 -47.03 -12.77 50.17
N CYS A 30 -46.69 -11.91 49.20
CA CYS A 30 -46.84 -10.46 49.37
C CYS A 30 -47.29 -9.74 48.10
N TRP A 31 -48.61 -9.58 47.95
CA TRP A 31 -49.24 -8.89 46.82
C TRP A 31 -48.93 -7.39 46.72
N MET A 32 -48.50 -6.74 47.81
CA MET A 32 -48.13 -5.32 47.81
C MET A 32 -46.62 -5.06 47.88
N CYS A 33 -45.79 -6.10 47.81
CA CYS A 33 -44.34 -5.91 47.88
C CYS A 33 -43.77 -5.37 46.57
N GLN A 34 -42.69 -4.59 46.68
CA GLN A 34 -41.93 -4.17 45.51
C GLN A 34 -41.30 -5.39 44.81
N PRO A 35 -41.19 -5.38 43.47
CA PRO A 35 -40.55 -6.47 42.75
C PRO A 35 -39.08 -6.63 43.14
N VAL A 36 -38.68 -7.88 43.39
CA VAL A 36 -37.31 -8.28 43.76
C VAL A 36 -36.40 -8.31 42.53
N ALA A 37 -36.97 -8.54 41.35
CA ALA A 37 -36.27 -8.45 40.08
C ALA A 37 -37.22 -7.91 39.00
N ARG A 38 -36.63 -7.24 38.00
CA ARG A 38 -37.33 -6.75 36.81
C ARG A 38 -36.46 -7.06 35.59
N GLY A 39 -37.11 -7.47 34.51
CA GLY A 39 -36.52 -7.69 33.19
C GLY A 39 -37.37 -6.98 32.15
N PHE A 40 -36.71 -6.52 31.09
CA PHE A 40 -37.35 -5.81 29.99
C PHE A 40 -36.72 -6.27 28.68
N VAL A 41 -37.55 -6.54 27.68
CA VAL A 41 -37.13 -6.84 26.31
C VAL A 41 -38.13 -6.23 25.34
N VAL A 42 -37.67 -5.78 24.18
CA VAL A 42 -38.54 -5.37 23.09
C VAL A 42 -38.51 -6.45 22.02
N LEU A 43 -39.69 -6.92 21.62
CA LEU A 43 -39.85 -7.91 20.56
C LEU A 43 -40.23 -7.21 19.25
N PRO A 44 -39.34 -7.13 18.27
CA PRO A 44 -39.67 -6.59 16.96
C PRO A 44 -40.44 -7.64 16.14
N ILE A 45 -41.65 -7.32 15.71
CA ILE A 45 -42.41 -8.10 14.73
C ILE A 45 -42.35 -7.35 13.41
N THR A 46 -41.77 -7.97 12.38
CA THR A 46 -41.57 -7.35 11.07
C THR A 46 -42.60 -7.84 10.06
N GLU A 47 -42.97 -6.94 9.13
CA GLU A 47 -43.76 -7.28 7.95
C GLU A 47 -42.94 -8.15 6.97
N PHE A 48 -41.64 -7.89 6.88
CA PHE A 48 -40.70 -8.59 6.01
C PHE A 48 -39.99 -9.76 6.70
N LEU A 49 -39.46 -10.68 5.89
CA LEU A 49 -38.57 -11.75 6.35
C LEU A 49 -37.29 -11.16 6.94
N VAL A 50 -36.82 -11.77 8.03
CA VAL A 50 -35.55 -11.42 8.68
C VAL A 50 -34.57 -12.56 8.44
N GLY A 51 -33.34 -12.23 8.09
CA GLY A 51 -32.29 -13.22 7.84
C GLY A 51 -31.04 -12.57 7.28
N ASP A 52 -30.02 -13.39 7.08
CA ASP A 52 -28.70 -12.96 6.61
C ASP A 52 -28.35 -13.61 5.28
N LEU A 53 -27.85 -12.81 4.34
CA LEU A 53 -27.24 -13.30 3.11
C LEU A 53 -25.75 -13.52 3.35
N VAL A 54 -25.34 -14.79 3.37
CA VAL A 54 -23.98 -15.21 3.72
C VAL A 54 -23.27 -15.73 2.47
N VAL A 55 -22.08 -15.21 2.19
CA VAL A 55 -21.25 -15.66 1.07
C VAL A 55 -19.94 -16.24 1.60
N THR A 56 -19.66 -17.48 1.22
CA THR A 56 -18.49 -18.23 1.68
C THR A 56 -17.71 -18.83 0.51
N GLN A 57 -16.42 -19.03 0.75
CA GLN A 57 -15.50 -19.69 -0.16
C GLN A 57 -14.57 -20.58 0.66
N ASN A 58 -14.11 -21.68 0.08
CA ASN A 58 -13.19 -22.61 0.77
C ASN A 58 -11.86 -21.97 1.15
N THR A 59 -11.50 -20.86 0.51
CA THR A 59 -10.31 -20.07 0.81
C THR A 59 -10.74 -18.82 1.57
N SER A 60 -10.17 -18.60 2.75
CA SER A 60 -10.32 -17.34 3.47
C SER A 60 -9.30 -16.33 2.97
N LEU A 61 -9.75 -15.13 2.64
CA LEU A 61 -8.89 -13.99 2.39
C LEU A 61 -8.84 -13.09 3.63
N PRO A 62 -7.74 -12.35 3.84
CA PRO A 62 -7.57 -11.51 5.03
C PRO A 62 -8.53 -10.31 5.11
N TRP A 63 -9.23 -9.98 4.03
CA TRP A 63 -10.17 -8.86 3.97
C TRP A 63 -11.62 -9.35 3.97
N PRO A 64 -12.52 -8.69 4.73
CA PRO A 64 -13.93 -9.04 4.70
C PRO A 64 -14.48 -8.87 3.28
N SER A 65 -15.42 -9.74 2.91
CA SER A 65 -16.12 -9.70 1.61
C SER A 65 -15.21 -9.78 0.38
N SER A 66 -13.98 -10.27 0.52
CA SER A 66 -13.05 -10.47 -0.60
C SER A 66 -12.92 -11.94 -0.94
N TYR A 67 -12.98 -12.27 -2.23
CA TYR A 67 -13.01 -13.65 -2.71
C TYR A 67 -12.19 -13.82 -3.99
N LEU A 68 -11.81 -15.05 -4.28
CA LEU A 68 -11.14 -15.41 -5.52
C LEU A 68 -12.13 -15.55 -6.68
N THR A 69 -11.78 -15.00 -7.85
CA THR A 69 -12.44 -15.31 -9.12
C THR A 69 -12.12 -16.72 -9.59
N LYS A 70 -12.93 -17.27 -10.50
CA LYS A 70 -12.73 -18.59 -11.13
C LYS A 70 -12.75 -19.76 -10.13
N THR A 71 -13.31 -19.51 -8.95
CA THR A 71 -13.48 -20.46 -7.85
C THR A 71 -14.91 -20.35 -7.34
N VAL A 72 -15.51 -21.49 -7.04
CA VAL A 72 -16.93 -21.55 -6.64
C VAL A 72 -17.15 -20.84 -5.31
N LEU A 73 -18.14 -19.95 -5.29
CA LEU A 73 -18.71 -19.34 -4.10
C LEU A 73 -19.96 -20.11 -3.69
N LYS A 74 -20.13 -20.29 -2.39
CA LYS A 74 -21.38 -20.74 -1.78
C LYS A 74 -22.10 -19.52 -1.23
N VAL A 75 -23.21 -19.16 -1.88
CA VAL A 75 -24.11 -18.09 -1.44
C VAL A 75 -25.30 -18.76 -0.76
N SER A 76 -25.60 -18.36 0.47
CA SER A 76 -26.67 -18.97 1.27
C SER A 76 -27.46 -17.93 2.03
N PHE A 77 -28.77 -18.11 2.07
CA PHE A 77 -29.65 -17.34 2.93
C PHE A 77 -29.90 -18.08 4.25
N LEU A 78 -29.67 -17.39 5.37
CA LEU A 78 -29.96 -17.87 6.71
C LEU A 78 -31.20 -17.17 7.25
N LEU A 79 -32.34 -17.87 7.23
CA LEU A 79 -33.59 -17.36 7.78
C LEU A 79 -33.50 -17.23 9.32
N HIS A 80 -33.94 -16.09 9.85
CA HIS A 80 -34.11 -15.88 11.28
C HIS A 80 -35.58 -16.13 11.68
N ASP A 81 -35.91 -17.38 12.03
CA ASP A 81 -37.23 -17.78 12.53
C ASP A 81 -37.14 -18.64 13.81
N PRO A 82 -36.80 -18.04 14.97
CA PRO A 82 -36.67 -18.78 16.23
C PRO A 82 -38.00 -19.41 16.69
N SER A 83 -39.13 -18.86 16.24
CA SER A 83 -40.46 -19.36 16.59
C SER A 83 -40.91 -20.56 15.76
N ASN A 84 -40.20 -20.88 14.67
CA ASN A 84 -40.63 -21.82 13.62
C ASN A 84 -42.02 -21.46 13.05
N PHE A 85 -42.33 -20.16 12.96
CA PHE A 85 -43.59 -19.67 12.39
C PHE A 85 -43.72 -20.03 10.91
N LEU A 86 -42.62 -20.00 10.16
CA LEU A 86 -42.59 -20.26 8.71
C LEU A 86 -42.25 -21.72 8.39
N LYS A 87 -42.39 -22.64 9.34
CA LYS A 87 -42.02 -24.06 9.16
C LYS A 87 -42.75 -24.75 8.01
N THR A 88 -43.99 -24.38 7.74
CA THR A 88 -44.82 -24.94 6.66
C THR A 88 -44.88 -24.04 5.43
N ALA A 89 -44.10 -22.94 5.41
CA ALA A 89 -44.08 -22.04 4.28
C ALA A 89 -43.28 -22.63 3.12
N LEU A 90 -43.74 -22.36 1.91
CA LEU A 90 -43.00 -22.60 0.66
C LEU A 90 -42.14 -21.38 0.38
N PHE A 91 -40.87 -21.59 0.05
CA PHE A 91 -39.92 -20.52 -0.20
C PHE A 91 -39.51 -20.49 -1.67
N LEU A 92 -39.47 -19.27 -2.22
CA LEU A 92 -38.92 -19.00 -3.54
C LEU A 92 -37.81 -17.95 -3.42
N TYR A 93 -36.64 -18.26 -3.97
CA TYR A 93 -35.44 -17.44 -3.89
C TYR A 93 -35.08 -16.92 -5.29
N SER A 94 -35.16 -15.61 -5.49
CA SER A 94 -34.76 -14.94 -6.71
C SER A 94 -33.40 -14.25 -6.51
N TRP A 95 -32.38 -14.80 -7.14
CA TRP A 95 -30.99 -14.35 -7.07
C TRP A 95 -30.65 -13.46 -8.26
N ASP A 96 -29.97 -12.34 -7.99
CA ASP A 96 -29.30 -11.49 -8.96
C ASP A 96 -27.83 -11.38 -8.54
N PHE A 97 -26.92 -11.89 -9.37
CA PHE A 97 -25.49 -11.93 -9.08
C PHE A 97 -24.78 -10.60 -9.38
N GLY A 98 -25.48 -9.60 -9.94
CA GLY A 98 -24.93 -8.28 -10.24
C GLY A 98 -23.99 -8.24 -11.44
N ASP A 99 -23.75 -9.36 -12.11
CA ASP A 99 -23.06 -9.45 -13.41
C ASP A 99 -24.04 -9.55 -14.61
N GLY A 100 -25.34 -9.38 -14.34
CA GLY A 100 -26.43 -9.55 -15.30
C GLY A 100 -27.08 -10.94 -15.26
N THR A 101 -26.49 -11.90 -14.56
CA THR A 101 -27.05 -13.24 -14.39
C THR A 101 -28.06 -13.27 -13.25
N GLN A 102 -29.21 -13.90 -13.50
CA GLN A 102 -30.26 -14.11 -12.51
C GLN A 102 -30.66 -15.58 -12.46
N MET A 103 -31.07 -16.06 -11.29
CA MET A 103 -31.53 -17.43 -11.07
C MET A 103 -32.70 -17.45 -10.09
N VAL A 104 -33.61 -18.41 -10.24
CA VAL A 104 -34.70 -18.64 -9.28
C VAL A 104 -34.61 -20.07 -8.79
N THR A 105 -34.64 -20.28 -7.48
CA THR A 105 -34.51 -21.60 -6.83
C THR A 105 -35.50 -21.77 -5.69
N GLU A 106 -35.80 -23.02 -5.34
CA GLU A 106 -36.50 -23.39 -4.10
C GLU A 106 -35.52 -23.62 -2.94
N ASP A 107 -34.25 -23.87 -3.25
CA ASP A 107 -33.17 -24.00 -2.26
C ASP A 107 -32.63 -22.63 -1.83
N SER A 108 -32.34 -22.49 -0.53
CA SER A 108 -31.74 -21.28 0.05
C SER A 108 -30.24 -21.13 -0.21
N VAL A 109 -29.65 -22.08 -0.93
CA VAL A 109 -28.20 -22.15 -1.21
C VAL A 109 -27.96 -22.29 -2.70
N VAL A 110 -27.07 -21.46 -3.23
CA VAL A 110 -26.60 -21.55 -4.62
C VAL A 110 -25.09 -21.54 -4.69
N TYR A 111 -24.56 -22.23 -5.70
CA TYR A 111 -23.14 -22.28 -6.01
C TYR A 111 -22.89 -21.48 -7.28
N TYR A 112 -22.06 -20.46 -7.21
CA TYR A 112 -21.83 -19.53 -8.33
C TYR A 112 -20.34 -19.25 -8.53
N ASN A 113 -19.90 -19.12 -9.78
CA ASN A 113 -18.51 -18.88 -10.14
C ASN A 113 -18.39 -17.66 -11.06
N TYR A 114 -17.77 -16.60 -10.54
CA TYR A 114 -17.49 -15.40 -11.33
C TYR A 114 -16.19 -15.55 -12.13
N SER A 115 -16.26 -15.21 -13.41
CA SER A 115 -15.11 -15.31 -14.33
C SER A 115 -14.25 -14.05 -14.38
N ILE A 116 -14.78 -12.91 -13.95
CA ILE A 116 -14.16 -11.58 -14.04
C ILE A 116 -13.88 -11.00 -12.67
N ILE A 117 -12.79 -10.24 -12.57
CA ILE A 117 -12.45 -9.46 -11.38
C ILE A 117 -13.37 -8.24 -11.25
N GLY A 118 -13.55 -7.74 -10.04
CA GLY A 118 -14.32 -6.53 -9.80
C GLY A 118 -15.13 -6.56 -8.51
N THR A 119 -15.94 -5.54 -8.32
CA THR A 119 -16.91 -5.47 -7.21
C THR A 119 -18.30 -5.77 -7.74
N PHE A 120 -18.97 -6.74 -7.12
CA PHE A 120 -20.31 -7.18 -7.48
C PHE A 120 -21.22 -7.08 -6.27
N THR A 121 -22.51 -6.86 -6.50
CA THR A 121 -23.52 -6.86 -5.44
C THR A 121 -24.52 -7.95 -5.75
N VAL A 122 -24.47 -9.02 -4.96
CA VAL A 122 -25.49 -10.07 -5.01
C VAL A 122 -26.73 -9.54 -4.32
N LYS A 123 -27.88 -9.61 -4.99
CA LYS A 123 -29.19 -9.30 -4.43
C LYS A 123 -30.02 -10.57 -4.40
N LEU A 124 -30.79 -10.71 -3.33
CA LEU A 124 -31.70 -11.82 -3.13
C LEU A 124 -33.06 -11.27 -2.75
N LYS A 125 -34.09 -11.64 -3.51
CA LYS A 125 -35.48 -11.48 -3.11
C LYS A 125 -36.02 -12.85 -2.70
N VAL A 126 -36.52 -12.95 -1.47
CA VAL A 126 -37.12 -14.16 -0.91
C VAL A 126 -38.62 -13.94 -0.77
N VAL A 127 -39.41 -14.91 -1.20
CA VAL A 127 -40.86 -14.97 -0.97
C VAL A 127 -41.15 -16.22 -0.16
N ALA A 128 -41.87 -16.09 0.95
CA ALA A 128 -42.37 -17.19 1.76
C ALA A 128 -43.90 -17.17 1.74
N GLU A 129 -44.51 -18.25 1.28
CA GLU A 129 -45.98 -18.38 1.14
C GLU A 129 -46.49 -19.50 2.04
N TRP A 130 -47.58 -19.26 2.77
CA TRP A 130 -48.21 -20.28 3.60
C TRP A 130 -49.74 -20.12 3.64
N GLU A 131 -50.44 -21.20 3.93
CA GLU A 131 -51.89 -21.16 4.15
C GLU A 131 -52.21 -20.89 5.62
N GLU A 132 -53.11 -19.94 5.86
CA GLU A 132 -53.67 -19.66 7.18
C GLU A 132 -55.20 -19.87 7.13
N VAL A 133 -55.73 -20.55 8.14
CA VAL A 133 -57.18 -20.75 8.28
C VAL A 133 -57.74 -19.54 9.02
N GLU A 134 -58.55 -18.76 8.32
CA GLU A 134 -59.21 -17.60 8.91
C GLU A 134 -60.40 -18.04 9.79
N PRO A 135 -60.88 -17.18 10.72
CA PRO A 135 -61.96 -17.52 11.65
C PRO A 135 -63.26 -17.98 10.97
N ASP A 136 -63.46 -17.62 9.70
CA ASP A 136 -64.61 -18.00 8.88
C ASP A 136 -64.42 -19.34 8.13
N ALA A 137 -63.43 -20.14 8.54
CA ALA A 137 -63.04 -21.42 7.93
C ALA A 137 -62.61 -21.34 6.44
N THR A 138 -62.38 -20.13 5.92
CA THR A 138 -61.76 -19.89 4.63
C THR A 138 -60.23 -20.06 4.74
N ARG A 139 -59.63 -20.68 3.73
CA ARG A 139 -58.17 -20.77 3.62
C ARG A 139 -57.67 -19.55 2.86
N ALA A 140 -56.85 -18.73 3.51
CA ALA A 140 -56.19 -17.60 2.88
C ALA A 140 -54.71 -17.92 2.68
N VAL A 141 -54.20 -17.66 1.47
CA VAL A 141 -52.76 -17.67 1.22
C VAL A 141 -52.19 -16.36 1.75
N LYS A 142 -51.24 -16.46 2.67
CA LYS A 142 -50.47 -15.32 3.18
C LYS A 142 -49.05 -15.42 2.64
N GLN A 143 -48.42 -14.25 2.49
CA GLN A 143 -47.04 -14.18 2.02
C GLN A 143 -46.23 -13.18 2.84
N LYS A 144 -44.94 -13.46 2.98
CA LYS A 144 -43.92 -12.51 3.44
C LYS A 144 -42.80 -12.46 2.43
N THR A 145 -42.23 -11.27 2.26
CA THR A 145 -41.09 -11.06 1.37
C THR A 145 -39.89 -10.54 2.14
N GLY A 146 -38.68 -10.72 1.61
CA GLY A 146 -37.47 -10.10 2.14
C GLY A 146 -36.49 -9.81 1.01
N ASP A 147 -35.86 -8.64 1.07
CA ASP A 147 -34.84 -8.22 0.12
C ASP A 147 -33.50 -8.10 0.84
N PHE A 148 -32.49 -8.81 0.35
CA PHE A 148 -31.17 -8.91 0.96
C PHE A 148 -30.08 -8.61 -0.08
N SER A 149 -28.94 -8.10 0.38
CA SER A 149 -27.82 -7.83 -0.51
C SER A 149 -26.47 -8.04 0.17
N ALA A 150 -25.50 -8.52 -0.60
CA ALA A 150 -24.12 -8.70 -0.16
C ALA A 150 -23.16 -8.20 -1.24
N SER A 151 -22.24 -7.31 -0.85
CA SER A 151 -21.17 -6.82 -1.73
C SER A 151 -19.98 -7.76 -1.69
N LEU A 152 -19.45 -8.09 -2.85
CA LEU A 152 -18.33 -9.00 -3.07
C LEU A 152 -17.20 -8.27 -3.80
N LYS A 153 -15.96 -8.48 -3.37
CA LYS A 153 -14.77 -8.02 -4.07
C LYS A 153 -13.97 -9.20 -4.60
N LEU A 154 -13.97 -9.37 -5.91
CA LEU A 154 -13.34 -10.48 -6.59
C LEU A 154 -11.94 -10.15 -7.10
N GLN A 155 -10.98 -11.01 -6.78
CA GLN A 155 -9.56 -10.84 -7.03
C GLN A 155 -8.92 -12.11 -7.59
N GLU A 156 -7.76 -11.96 -8.22
CA GLU A 156 -6.97 -13.06 -8.77
C GLU A 156 -5.66 -13.24 -8.01
N THR A 157 -5.20 -14.48 -7.91
CA THR A 157 -3.84 -14.79 -7.47
C THR A 157 -2.83 -14.20 -8.47
N LEU A 158 -1.66 -13.82 -7.96
CA LEU A 158 -0.49 -13.61 -8.82
C LEU A 158 -0.01 -14.96 -9.33
N ARG A 159 -0.17 -15.19 -10.63
CA ARG A 159 0.28 -16.40 -11.34
C ARG A 159 1.74 -16.32 -11.77
N GLY A 160 2.25 -15.11 -12.01
CA GLY A 160 3.63 -14.89 -12.43
C GLY A 160 3.92 -13.44 -12.83
N ILE A 161 5.17 -13.20 -13.20
CA ILE A 161 5.67 -11.91 -13.67
C ILE A 161 6.33 -12.14 -15.03
N GLN A 162 5.89 -11.41 -16.05
CA GLN A 162 6.60 -11.34 -17.32
C GLN A 162 7.52 -10.13 -17.29
N VAL A 163 8.80 -10.36 -17.53
CA VAL A 163 9.84 -9.34 -17.50
C VAL A 163 10.34 -9.15 -18.93
N LEU A 164 10.13 -7.97 -19.49
CA LEU A 164 10.52 -7.62 -20.85
C LEU A 164 11.55 -6.50 -20.80
N GLY A 165 12.78 -6.79 -21.24
CA GLY A 165 13.85 -5.81 -21.31
C GLY A 165 15.06 -6.35 -22.06
N PRO A 166 16.03 -5.49 -22.39
CA PRO A 166 17.24 -5.93 -23.07
C PRO A 166 18.04 -6.90 -22.20
N THR A 167 18.65 -7.91 -22.83
CA THR A 167 19.62 -8.82 -22.19
C THR A 167 21.06 -8.34 -22.36
N LEU A 168 21.28 -7.36 -23.23
CA LEU A 168 22.57 -6.79 -23.56
C LEU A 168 22.48 -5.27 -23.54
N ILE A 169 23.36 -4.59 -22.81
CA ILE A 169 23.42 -3.12 -22.78
C ILE A 169 24.85 -2.63 -22.56
N GLN A 170 25.14 -1.37 -22.89
CA GLN A 170 26.43 -0.74 -22.56
C GLN A 170 26.33 0.08 -21.27
N THR A 171 27.47 0.31 -20.61
CA THR A 171 27.54 1.22 -19.46
C THR A 171 27.06 2.63 -19.84
N PHE A 172 26.46 3.32 -18.86
CA PHE A 172 25.86 4.65 -18.99
C PHE A 172 24.67 4.77 -19.94
N GLN A 173 24.16 3.66 -20.48
CA GLN A 173 22.89 3.65 -21.21
C GLN A 173 21.73 3.38 -20.26
N LYS A 174 20.60 4.06 -20.52
CA LYS A 174 19.36 3.88 -19.76
C LYS A 174 18.64 2.62 -20.23
N MET A 175 18.60 1.60 -19.37
CA MET A 175 17.77 0.42 -19.54
C MET A 175 16.33 0.71 -19.13
N THR A 176 15.37 0.17 -19.87
CA THR A 176 13.95 0.12 -19.48
C THR A 176 13.50 -1.33 -19.43
N MET A 177 12.94 -1.74 -18.30
CA MET A 177 12.32 -3.03 -18.07
C MET A 177 10.81 -2.83 -17.94
N THR A 178 10.03 -3.53 -18.76
CA THR A 178 8.57 -3.57 -18.70
C THR A 178 8.16 -4.82 -17.93
N LEU A 179 7.47 -4.63 -16.81
CA LEU A 179 6.97 -5.70 -15.96
C LEU A 179 5.47 -5.85 -16.17
N ASN A 180 5.03 -7.04 -16.57
CA ASN A 180 3.61 -7.38 -16.66
C ASN A 180 3.28 -8.45 -15.61
N PHE A 181 2.38 -8.12 -14.69
CA PHE A 181 1.95 -8.98 -13.60
C PHE A 181 0.70 -9.75 -14.02
N LEU A 182 0.76 -11.09 -13.92
CA LEU A 182 -0.35 -11.98 -14.26
C LEU A 182 -1.22 -12.23 -13.02
N GLY A 183 -1.97 -11.21 -12.59
CA GLY A 183 -2.91 -11.29 -11.46
C GLY A 183 -3.49 -9.92 -11.10
N SER A 184 -4.16 -9.80 -9.95
CA SER A 184 -4.85 -8.54 -9.59
C SER A 184 -4.05 -7.64 -8.64
N PRO A 185 -4.01 -6.31 -8.90
CA PRO A 185 -3.50 -5.31 -7.96
C PRO A 185 -4.42 -5.09 -6.74
N PRO A 186 -3.98 -4.39 -5.68
CA PRO A 186 -2.67 -3.74 -5.52
C PRO A 186 -1.55 -4.75 -5.26
N LEU A 187 -0.36 -4.46 -5.80
CA LEU A 187 0.84 -5.29 -5.70
C LEU A 187 1.89 -4.58 -4.87
N THR A 188 2.65 -5.34 -4.09
CA THR A 188 3.90 -4.92 -3.46
C THR A 188 5.05 -5.52 -4.25
N VAL A 189 5.86 -4.67 -4.88
CA VAL A 189 6.95 -5.06 -5.78
C VAL A 189 8.28 -4.69 -5.16
N CYS A 190 9.24 -5.61 -5.19
CA CYS A 190 10.56 -5.46 -4.61
C CYS A 190 11.59 -6.09 -5.56
N TRP A 191 12.66 -5.38 -5.89
CA TRP A 191 13.64 -5.84 -6.88
C TRP A 191 15.08 -5.51 -6.50
N ARG A 192 16.03 -6.25 -7.09
CA ARG A 192 17.46 -6.11 -6.87
C ARG A 192 18.25 -6.43 -8.13
N LEU A 193 19.39 -5.78 -8.29
CA LEU A 193 20.41 -6.11 -9.31
C LEU A 193 21.67 -6.60 -8.61
N LYS A 194 22.05 -7.87 -8.84
CA LYS A 194 23.29 -8.48 -8.36
C LYS A 194 23.80 -9.52 -9.37
N PRO A 195 25.08 -9.92 -9.35
CA PRO A 195 25.59 -10.94 -10.26
C PRO A 195 24.84 -12.28 -10.15
N GLU A 196 24.42 -12.65 -8.95
CA GLU A 196 23.73 -13.92 -8.68
C GLU A 196 22.20 -13.79 -8.81
N CYS A 197 21.57 -14.77 -9.45
CA CYS A 197 20.11 -14.91 -9.49
C CYS A 197 19.61 -15.63 -8.23
N LEU A 198 19.44 -14.89 -7.14
CA LEU A 198 18.91 -15.39 -5.89
C LEU A 198 17.53 -14.82 -5.57
N PRO A 199 16.64 -15.61 -4.94
CA PRO A 199 15.34 -15.13 -4.48
C PRO A 199 15.52 -14.00 -3.49
N LEU A 200 14.56 -13.07 -3.48
CA LEU A 200 14.58 -11.93 -2.57
C LEU A 200 13.89 -12.31 -1.27
N GLU A 201 14.59 -12.13 -0.16
CA GLU A 201 14.06 -12.24 1.20
C GLU A 201 13.59 -10.88 1.75
N GLU A 202 12.93 -10.85 2.90
CA GLU A 202 12.45 -9.61 3.50
C GLU A 202 13.63 -8.69 3.86
N GLY A 203 13.51 -7.40 3.53
CA GLY A 203 14.57 -6.41 3.77
C GLY A 203 15.69 -6.33 2.72
N GLU A 204 15.74 -7.22 1.73
CA GLU A 204 16.79 -7.18 0.69
C GLU A 204 16.59 -6.10 -0.39
N CYS A 205 15.40 -5.50 -0.43
CA CYS A 205 15.03 -4.42 -1.35
C CYS A 205 13.93 -3.57 -0.73
N HIS A 206 13.76 -2.36 -1.26
CA HIS A 206 12.67 -1.47 -0.86
C HIS A 206 11.36 -1.87 -1.56
N PRO A 207 10.28 -2.13 -0.81
CA PRO A 207 8.99 -2.46 -1.39
C PRO A 207 8.30 -1.22 -1.97
N VAL A 208 7.70 -1.35 -3.15
CA VAL A 208 6.97 -0.30 -3.87
C VAL A 208 5.55 -0.78 -4.15
N SER A 209 4.54 0.04 -3.84
CA SER A 209 3.15 -0.26 -4.14
C SER A 209 2.81 0.06 -5.60
N VAL A 210 2.19 -0.89 -6.29
CA VAL A 210 1.81 -0.79 -7.70
C VAL A 210 0.32 -1.09 -7.84
N ALA A 211 -0.44 -0.12 -8.35
CA ALA A 211 -1.89 -0.24 -8.55
C ALA A 211 -2.29 -0.80 -9.94
N SER A 212 -1.32 -0.96 -10.84
CA SER A 212 -1.52 -1.44 -12.21
C SER A 212 -0.98 -2.85 -12.41
N THR A 213 -1.44 -3.54 -13.45
CA THR A 213 -0.87 -4.83 -13.89
C THR A 213 0.39 -4.66 -14.73
N ALA A 214 0.71 -3.45 -15.17
CA ALA A 214 1.94 -3.13 -15.89
C ALA A 214 2.74 -2.04 -15.15
N TYR A 215 4.06 -2.23 -15.05
CA TYR A 215 4.97 -1.27 -14.42
C TYR A 215 6.30 -1.18 -15.19
N ASN A 216 6.73 0.04 -15.49
CA ASN A 216 7.99 0.29 -16.18
C ASN A 216 9.05 0.71 -15.18
N LEU A 217 10.14 -0.04 -15.12
CA LEU A 217 11.32 0.26 -14.32
C LEU A 217 12.45 0.73 -15.23
N THR A 218 13.16 1.79 -14.84
CA THR A 218 14.35 2.24 -15.58
C THR A 218 15.58 2.22 -14.70
N HIS A 219 16.70 1.75 -15.24
CA HIS A 219 17.98 1.69 -14.53
C HIS A 219 19.15 2.05 -15.46
N THR A 220 20.26 2.53 -14.91
CA THR A 220 21.48 2.84 -15.68
C THR A 220 22.68 2.20 -14.99
N PHE A 221 23.36 1.30 -15.69
CA PHE A 221 24.53 0.60 -15.17
C PHE A 221 25.79 1.46 -15.31
N ARG A 222 26.58 1.54 -14.23
CA ARG A 222 27.86 2.27 -14.22
C ARG A 222 29.03 1.36 -14.55
N ASP A 223 29.01 0.15 -14.00
CA ASP A 223 30.08 -0.82 -14.13
C ASP A 223 29.68 -1.93 -15.12
N PRO A 224 30.63 -2.44 -15.93
CA PRO A 224 30.40 -3.59 -16.78
C PRO A 224 30.38 -4.89 -15.96
N GLY A 225 29.70 -5.90 -16.48
CA GLY A 225 29.60 -7.21 -15.83
C GLY A 225 28.30 -7.92 -16.12
N ASP A 226 28.16 -9.10 -15.54
CA ASP A 226 26.91 -9.86 -15.57
C ASP A 226 26.05 -9.47 -14.36
N TYR A 227 24.80 -9.12 -14.64
CA TYR A 227 23.81 -8.77 -13.64
C TYR A 227 22.58 -9.65 -13.80
N CYS A 228 22.00 -10.02 -12.67
CA CYS A 228 20.70 -10.62 -12.57
C CYS A 228 19.73 -9.63 -11.92
N PHE A 229 18.67 -9.32 -12.65
CA PHE A 229 17.51 -8.63 -12.12
C PHE A 229 16.61 -9.65 -11.43
N SER A 230 16.70 -9.70 -10.10
CA SER A 230 15.76 -10.45 -9.27
C SER A 230 14.59 -9.54 -8.93
N ILE A 231 13.37 -10.03 -9.12
CA ILE A 231 12.15 -9.32 -8.74
C ILE A 231 11.22 -10.25 -7.99
N ARG A 232 10.54 -9.68 -7.01
CA ARG A 232 9.49 -10.30 -6.22
C ARG A 232 8.26 -9.40 -6.25
N ALA A 233 7.12 -9.99 -6.57
CA ALA A 233 5.84 -9.31 -6.48
C ALA A 233 4.91 -10.15 -5.62
N GLU A 234 4.20 -9.49 -4.72
CA GLU A 234 3.19 -10.10 -3.89
C GLU A 234 1.92 -9.27 -3.92
N ASN A 235 0.79 -9.94 -3.94
CA ASN A 235 -0.48 -9.33 -3.59
C ASN A 235 -0.93 -9.90 -2.25
N ILE A 236 -2.11 -9.52 -1.80
CA ILE A 236 -2.64 -9.98 -0.51
C ILE A 236 -2.96 -11.49 -0.46
N ILE A 237 -2.91 -12.19 -1.60
CA ILE A 237 -3.27 -13.61 -1.75
C ILE A 237 -2.01 -14.47 -1.96
N SER A 238 -1.12 -14.07 -2.86
CA SER A 238 0.02 -14.87 -3.28
C SER A 238 1.25 -14.04 -3.60
N LYS A 239 2.39 -14.73 -3.61
CA LYS A 239 3.73 -14.18 -3.84
C LYS A 239 4.42 -14.93 -4.96
N THR A 240 5.11 -14.21 -5.83
CA THR A 240 5.84 -14.77 -6.96
C THR A 240 7.15 -14.02 -7.15
N HIS A 241 8.11 -14.69 -7.78
CA HIS A 241 9.42 -14.14 -8.07
C HIS A 241 9.80 -14.47 -9.51
N GLN A 242 10.67 -13.63 -10.10
CA GLN A 242 11.18 -13.82 -11.45
C GLN A 242 12.61 -13.28 -11.55
N TYR A 243 13.37 -13.80 -12.50
CA TYR A 243 14.74 -13.38 -12.79
C TYR A 243 14.90 -12.99 -14.26
N HIS A 244 15.75 -11.99 -14.51
CA HIS A 244 16.16 -11.63 -15.87
C HIS A 244 17.66 -11.34 -15.90
N LYS A 245 18.40 -12.08 -16.72
CA LYS A 245 19.86 -11.91 -16.85
C LYS A 245 20.19 -10.80 -17.85
N ILE A 246 21.17 -10.00 -17.50
CA ILE A 246 21.58 -8.80 -18.24
C ILE A 246 23.11 -8.79 -18.28
N GLN A 247 23.67 -8.71 -19.47
CA GLN A 247 25.10 -8.56 -19.68
C GLN A 247 25.42 -7.12 -20.05
N VAL A 248 26.26 -6.47 -19.25
CA VAL A 248 26.62 -5.06 -19.40
C VAL A 248 28.04 -4.95 -19.93
N TRP A 249 28.18 -4.40 -21.13
CA TRP A 249 29.47 -4.18 -21.77
C TRP A 249 30.02 -2.80 -21.46
N PRO A 250 31.35 -2.64 -21.36
CA PRO A 250 31.94 -1.33 -21.24
C PRO A 250 31.59 -0.49 -22.47
N SER A 251 31.15 0.74 -22.26
CA SER A 251 31.01 1.72 -23.33
C SER A 251 32.37 1.90 -24.02
N ARG A 252 32.38 1.89 -25.35
CA ARG A 252 33.59 2.18 -26.15
C ARG A 252 34.11 3.59 -25.94
N ILE A 253 33.31 4.47 -25.34
CA ILE A 253 33.67 5.85 -25.05
C ILE A 253 34.28 5.89 -23.66
N GLN A 254 35.58 5.57 -23.56
CA GLN A 254 36.33 5.84 -22.32
C GLN A 254 36.47 7.37 -22.15
N PRO A 255 36.07 7.95 -20.99
CA PRO A 255 36.30 9.37 -20.70
C PRO A 255 37.78 9.78 -20.84
N ALA A 256 38.70 8.84 -20.61
CA ALA A 256 40.14 9.02 -20.76
C ALA A 256 40.56 9.42 -22.18
N VAL A 257 39.84 8.97 -23.23
CA VAL A 257 40.16 9.30 -24.62
C VAL A 257 39.97 10.80 -24.90
N PHE A 258 39.13 11.49 -24.13
CA PHE A 258 38.99 12.95 -24.18
C PHE A 258 39.92 13.69 -23.21
N ALA A 259 40.37 13.04 -22.14
CA ALA A 259 41.27 13.65 -21.17
C ALA A 259 42.66 13.96 -21.79
N PHE A 260 43.19 13.07 -22.62
CA PHE A 260 44.48 13.28 -23.29
C PHE A 260 44.48 14.49 -24.25
N PRO A 261 43.56 14.61 -25.23
CA PRO A 261 43.52 15.77 -26.11
C PRO A 261 43.15 17.08 -25.37
N CYS A 262 42.38 17.01 -24.30
CA CYS A 262 42.07 18.21 -23.50
C CYS A 262 43.29 18.67 -22.69
N ALA A 263 44.04 17.74 -22.09
CA ALA A 263 45.29 18.05 -21.38
C ALA A 263 46.35 18.61 -22.32
N THR A 264 46.49 18.07 -23.55
CA THR A 264 47.44 18.62 -24.53
C THR A 264 47.02 20.02 -25.01
N LEU A 265 45.73 20.27 -25.22
CA LEU A 265 45.25 21.62 -25.56
C LEU A 265 45.52 22.62 -24.43
N ILE A 266 45.26 22.22 -23.17
CA ILE A 266 45.53 23.07 -22.00
C ILE A 266 47.02 23.37 -21.88
N THR A 267 47.90 22.38 -22.04
CA THR A 267 49.35 22.60 -21.96
C THR A 267 49.87 23.48 -23.09
N VAL A 268 49.37 23.31 -24.33
CA VAL A 268 49.72 24.18 -25.46
C VAL A 268 49.25 25.62 -25.22
N MET A 269 48.04 25.81 -24.69
CA MET A 269 47.53 27.13 -24.36
C MET A 269 48.36 27.80 -23.26
N LEU A 270 48.72 27.07 -22.20
CA LEU A 270 49.59 27.58 -21.13
C LEU A 270 51.00 27.91 -21.64
N ALA A 271 51.57 27.07 -22.50
CA ALA A 271 52.88 27.31 -23.12
C ALA A 271 52.84 28.54 -24.05
N PHE A 272 51.75 28.72 -24.81
CA PHE A 272 51.56 29.90 -25.65
C PHE A 272 51.41 31.17 -24.82
N ILE A 273 50.62 31.13 -23.74
CA ILE A 273 50.50 32.24 -22.79
C ILE A 273 51.88 32.59 -22.20
N MET A 274 52.64 31.59 -21.74
CA MET A 274 53.99 31.79 -21.19
C MET A 274 54.98 32.36 -22.23
N TYR A 275 54.92 31.88 -23.47
CA TYR A 275 55.74 32.39 -24.56
C TYR A 275 55.41 33.86 -24.88
N MET A 276 54.11 34.19 -24.93
CA MET A 276 53.67 35.56 -25.17
C MET A 276 54.04 36.49 -24.02
N THR A 277 53.96 36.05 -22.75
CA THR A 277 54.41 36.86 -21.60
C THR A 277 55.93 37.04 -21.57
N LEU A 278 56.71 36.01 -21.88
CA LEU A 278 58.17 36.11 -22.02
C LEU A 278 58.57 37.05 -23.16
N ARG A 279 57.92 36.93 -24.33
CA ARG A 279 58.21 37.78 -25.49
C ARG A 279 57.86 39.25 -25.21
N ASN A 280 56.76 39.49 -24.50
CA ASN A 280 56.39 40.84 -24.08
C ASN A 280 57.38 41.41 -23.06
N ALA A 281 57.87 40.59 -22.12
CA ALA A 281 58.90 40.99 -21.16
C ALA A 281 60.26 41.26 -21.83
N THR A 282 60.63 40.54 -22.89
CA THR A 282 61.87 40.80 -23.64
C THR A 282 61.79 42.07 -24.49
N GLN A 283 60.62 42.43 -25.04
CA GLN A 283 60.47 43.72 -25.75
C GLN A 283 60.61 44.94 -24.84
N GLN A 284 60.41 44.77 -23.53
CA GLN A 284 60.57 45.83 -22.56
C GLN A 284 62.03 45.99 -22.05
N LYS A 285 62.96 45.14 -22.51
CA LYS A 285 64.35 45.09 -22.01
C LYS A 285 65.41 45.70 -22.96
N ASP A 286 65.02 46.14 -24.17
CA ASP A 286 65.95 46.67 -25.19
C ASP A 286 65.94 48.21 -25.36
N MET A 287 65.52 48.99 -24.36
CA MET A 287 65.75 50.43 -24.37
C MET A 287 66.34 50.95 -23.05
N VAL A 288 67.57 51.47 -23.19
CA VAL A 288 68.30 52.49 -22.41
C VAL A 288 69.47 51.99 -21.53
N GLU A 289 70.69 52.22 -22.04
CA GLU A 289 71.95 52.34 -21.29
C GLU A 289 72.54 53.76 -21.48
N ASN A 290 72.50 54.57 -20.40
CA ASN A 290 73.34 55.71 -19.90
C ASN A 290 73.95 56.83 -20.81
N PRO A 291 74.32 58.06 -20.31
CA PRO A 291 75.01 58.38 -19.04
C PRO A 291 74.60 59.67 -18.23
N GLU A 292 75.09 59.78 -16.97
CA GLU A 292 75.02 60.87 -15.95
C GLU A 292 75.87 62.15 -16.26
N PRO A 293 75.90 63.24 -15.41
CA PRO A 293 74.95 63.89 -14.47
C PRO A 293 74.86 65.44 -14.70
N PRO A 294 74.13 66.26 -13.87
CA PRO A 294 74.81 67.01 -12.80
C PRO A 294 73.97 67.34 -11.52
N SER A 295 74.71 67.87 -10.55
CA SER A 295 74.43 68.36 -9.19
C SER A 295 73.21 69.28 -8.92
N GLY A 296 72.63 69.20 -7.70
CA GLY A 296 71.98 70.36 -7.06
C GLY A 296 70.88 70.11 -6.01
N VAL A 297 71.28 69.81 -4.76
CA VAL A 297 70.76 70.32 -3.46
C VAL A 297 69.24 70.47 -3.17
N ARG A 298 68.81 69.84 -2.06
CA ARG A 298 68.00 70.32 -0.89
C ARG A 298 66.70 69.53 -0.52
N CYS A 299 66.76 68.91 0.67
CA CYS A 299 65.81 68.80 1.81
C CYS A 299 64.28 68.86 1.58
N CYS A 300 63.43 68.13 2.32
CA CYS A 300 63.36 68.07 3.79
C CYS A 300 62.49 66.90 4.32
N CYS A 301 62.89 66.33 5.47
CA CYS A 301 62.09 65.77 6.58
C CYS A 301 61.12 64.57 6.34
N GLN A 302 60.97 63.55 7.19
CA GLN A 302 61.59 63.09 8.45
C GLN A 302 60.97 61.70 8.78
N MET A 303 61.78 60.76 9.29
CA MET A 303 61.58 59.92 10.50
C MET A 303 60.22 59.19 10.74
N CYS A 304 60.12 57.90 11.11
CA CYS A 304 60.87 57.08 12.08
C CYS A 304 60.61 55.57 11.80
N CYS A 305 61.66 54.73 11.72
CA CYS A 305 62.20 53.81 12.76
C CYS A 305 61.42 52.49 12.98
N GLY A 306 62.08 51.34 12.71
CA GLY A 306 61.68 49.98 13.11
C GLY A 306 61.93 49.69 14.60
N PRO A 307 62.23 48.45 15.08
CA PRO A 307 62.60 47.24 14.31
C PRO A 307 62.23 45.84 14.94
N PHE A 308 62.66 44.78 14.23
CA PHE A 308 63.26 43.50 14.69
C PHE A 308 62.48 42.30 15.31
N LEU A 309 62.78 41.12 14.71
CA LEU A 309 62.95 39.73 15.26
C LEU A 309 61.70 39.01 15.79
N LEU A 310 61.53 37.68 15.76
CA LEU A 310 62.11 36.48 15.11
C LEU A 310 61.16 35.32 15.54
N GLU A 311 61.25 34.15 14.89
CA GLU A 311 60.69 32.83 15.27
C GLU A 311 59.32 32.35 14.72
N THR A 312 59.44 31.28 13.93
CA THR A 312 58.51 30.18 13.62
C THR A 312 58.25 29.29 14.85
N PRO A 313 57.51 28.15 14.78
CA PRO A 313 56.37 27.70 13.95
C PRO A 313 55.21 27.14 14.81
N SER A 314 54.03 26.88 14.24
CA SER A 314 53.21 25.66 14.52
C SER A 314 51.84 25.73 13.85
N GLU A 315 51.47 24.61 13.24
CA GLU A 315 50.14 23.99 13.10
C GLU A 315 48.86 24.83 13.27
N TYR A 316 47.88 24.67 12.37
CA TYR A 316 46.80 23.67 12.50
C TYR A 316 45.66 24.00 11.52
N LEU A 317 45.01 22.95 11.03
CA LEU A 317 43.95 22.95 10.03
C LEU A 317 42.59 23.17 10.74
N GLU A 318 41.84 24.24 10.45
CA GLU A 318 40.44 24.34 10.86
C GLU A 318 39.50 24.12 9.67
N ILE A 319 38.77 23.00 9.74
CA ILE A 319 37.60 22.68 8.94
C ILE A 319 36.40 23.32 9.63
N VAL A 320 35.79 24.31 8.99
CA VAL A 320 34.51 24.89 9.43
C VAL A 320 33.40 23.85 9.17
N ARG A 321 32.87 23.23 10.22
CA ARG A 321 31.60 22.48 10.20
C ARG A 321 30.49 23.36 10.75
N GLU A 322 29.50 23.62 9.92
CA GLU A 322 28.26 24.28 10.28
C GLU A 322 27.27 23.24 10.82
N ASN A 323 26.92 23.32 12.11
CA ASN A 323 25.89 22.48 12.74
C ASN A 323 24.65 23.35 13.01
N HIS A 324 23.55 23.09 12.31
CA HIS A 324 22.25 23.66 12.65
C HIS A 324 21.62 22.85 13.79
N GLY A 325 21.46 23.50 14.95
CA GLY A 325 20.75 22.94 16.11
C GLY A 325 19.25 22.84 15.84
N LEU A 326 18.69 21.64 16.04
CA LEU A 326 17.25 21.41 16.01
C LEU A 326 16.61 21.87 17.33
N LEU A 327 15.49 22.58 17.23
CA LEU A 327 14.66 23.04 18.35
C LEU A 327 14.06 21.84 19.13
N PRO A 328 13.92 21.94 20.46
CA PRO A 328 13.35 20.87 21.27
C PRO A 328 11.82 20.77 21.10
N PRO A 329 11.23 19.57 21.22
CA PRO A 329 9.79 19.38 21.12
C PRO A 329 9.05 19.93 22.35
N LEU A 330 8.08 20.80 22.09
CA LEU A 330 7.01 21.16 23.02
C LEU A 330 6.01 20.00 23.08
N TYR A 331 6.19 19.01 23.96
CA TYR A 331 5.11 18.25 24.63
C TYR A 331 5.72 17.16 25.54
N LYS A 332 5.31 17.13 26.82
CA LYS A 332 5.71 16.13 27.81
C LYS A 332 5.02 14.78 27.53
N SER A 333 5.79 13.71 27.40
CA SER A 333 5.25 12.34 27.45
C SER A 333 5.02 11.91 28.90
N VAL A 334 3.86 11.31 29.15
CA VAL A 334 3.42 10.84 30.47
C VAL A 334 3.43 9.31 30.47
N LYS A 335 4.21 8.77 31.43
CA LYS A 335 4.17 7.43 32.06
C LYS A 335 4.64 6.21 31.26
N THR A 336 5.80 5.75 31.70
CA THR A 336 6.28 4.36 31.72
C THR A 336 5.48 3.52 32.73
N TYR A 337 5.21 2.26 32.36
CA TYR A 337 4.91 1.20 33.31
C TYR A 337 5.82 0.01 33.00
N THR A 338 6.57 -0.40 34.02
CA THR A 338 7.22 -1.71 34.14
C THR A 338 7.12 -2.12 35.60
N VAL A 339 6.33 -3.16 35.87
CA VAL A 339 6.69 -4.29 36.75
C VAL A 339 6.09 -5.52 36.11
#